data_AF-A0A7S3N9A3-F1
#
_entry.id   AF-A0A7S3N9A3-F1
#
_cell.length_a   1.000
_cell.length_b   1.000
_cell.length_c   1.000
_cell.angle_alpha   90.00
_cell.angle_beta   90.00
_cell.angle_gamma   90.00
#
_symmetry.space_group_name_H-M   'P 1'
#
loop_
_entity.id
_entity.type
_entity.pdbx_description
1 polymer ?
#
loop_
_entity_poly.entity_id
_entity_poly.type
_entity_poly.pdbx_seq_one_letter_code
_entity_poly.pdbx_strand_id
1 'polypeptide(L)'
;KLKREERKIHEDICSSVCWNSENELYSISDDMTCLSWDINGDFKSKVMDIETPVIDFDWIISNKKSGELMAMGCADGTLLFAGHSRKVEGRVEKAHKGAIISVKWNYEGAALASC
;
A
#
# COMPACT_ATOMS: atom_id res chain seq x y z
N LYS A 1 13.99 23.44 -12.01
CA LYS A 1 13.33 22.89 -13.22
C LYS A 1 13.11 21.41 -12.93
N LEU A 2 11.86 20.95 -12.77
CA LEU A 2 11.59 19.52 -12.56
C LEU A 2 12.04 18.75 -13.80
N LYS A 3 12.90 17.77 -13.62
CA LYS A 3 13.39 16.89 -14.69
C LYS A 3 12.50 15.65 -14.64
N ARG A 4 11.68 15.44 -15.67
CA ARG A 4 10.82 14.26 -15.81
C ARG A 4 11.59 13.20 -16.57
N GLU A 5 11.91 12.09 -15.93
CA GLU A 5 12.44 10.91 -16.59
C GLU A 5 11.29 9.92 -16.80
N GLU A 6 11.01 9.55 -18.04
CA GLU A 6 9.95 8.59 -18.36
C GLU A 6 10.52 7.17 -18.24
N ARG A 7 10.20 6.50 -17.14
CA ARG A 7 10.53 5.09 -16.92
C ARG A 7 9.23 4.33 -16.67
N LYS A 8 8.86 3.43 -17.57
CA LYS A 8 7.70 2.55 -17.39
C LYS A 8 8.14 1.34 -16.56
N ILE A 9 7.81 1.36 -15.27
CA ILE A 9 8.13 0.27 -14.32
C ILE A 9 6.87 -0.54 -14.02
N HIS A 10 5.81 0.11 -13.54
CA HIS A 10 4.48 -0.51 -13.52
C HIS A 10 3.99 -0.75 -14.95
N GLU A 11 3.32 -1.89 -15.15
CA GLU A 11 2.80 -2.28 -16.46
C GLU A 11 1.40 -1.72 -16.72
N ASP A 12 0.69 -1.35 -15.64
CA ASP A 12 -0.66 -0.80 -15.62
C ASP A 12 -0.79 0.44 -14.69
N ILE A 13 -2.02 0.86 -14.39
CA ILE A 13 -2.34 2.01 -13.55
C ILE A 13 -1.79 1.82 -12.14
N CYS A 14 -0.93 2.75 -11.71
CA CYS A 14 -0.58 2.92 -10.31
C CYS A 14 -1.78 3.53 -9.56
N SER A 15 -2.46 2.74 -8.74
CA SER A 15 -3.71 3.11 -8.06
C SER A 15 -3.47 3.98 -6.82
N SER A 16 -2.40 3.71 -6.07
CA SER A 16 -2.06 4.48 -4.86
C SER A 16 -0.56 4.46 -4.57
N VAL A 17 -0.11 5.40 -3.75
CA VAL A 17 1.27 5.55 -3.25
C VAL A 17 1.26 5.98 -1.78
N CYS A 18 2.18 5.47 -0.97
CA CYS A 18 2.29 5.84 0.44
C CYS A 18 3.72 5.71 0.97
N TRP A 19 4.08 6.55 1.92
CA TRP A 19 5.35 6.48 2.66
C TRP A 19 5.17 5.66 3.94
N ASN A 20 6.17 4.85 4.29
CA ASN A 20 6.22 4.24 5.63
C ASN A 20 6.98 5.14 6.63
N SER A 21 7.07 4.71 7.89
CA SER A 21 7.82 5.40 8.95
C SER A 21 9.34 5.40 8.75
N GLU A 22 9.87 4.57 7.83
CA GLU A 22 11.30 4.49 7.51
C GLU A 22 11.71 5.37 6.31
N ASN A 23 10.83 6.28 5.86
CA ASN A 23 11.02 7.11 4.67
C ASN A 23 11.23 6.28 3.38
N GLU A 24 10.63 5.10 3.31
CA GLU A 24 10.52 4.34 2.07
C GLU A 24 9.17 4.65 1.41
N LEU A 25 9.21 4.92 0.09
CA LEU A 25 8.02 5.14 -0.71
C LEU A 25 7.57 3.81 -1.32
N TYR A 26 6.26 3.57 -1.29
CA TYR A 26 5.61 2.42 -1.87
C TYR A 26 4.57 2.84 -2.89
N SER A 27 4.35 1.99 -3.91
CA SER A 27 3.26 2.12 -4.87
C SER A 27 2.56 0.78 -5.06
N ILE A 28 1.27 0.84 -5.37
CA ILE A 28 0.47 -0.31 -5.77
C ILE A 28 -0.16 -0.02 -7.13
N SER A 29 -0.33 -1.06 -7.94
CA SER A 29 -0.81 -0.97 -9.31
C SER A 29 -1.77 -2.10 -9.68
N ASP A 30 -2.58 -1.83 -10.69
CA ASP A 30 -3.48 -2.81 -11.33
C ASP A 30 -2.72 -3.91 -12.08
N ASP A 31 -1.39 -3.79 -12.23
CA ASP A 31 -0.51 -4.90 -12.63
C ASP A 31 -0.30 -5.95 -11.53
N MET A 32 -1.03 -5.83 -10.41
CA MET A 32 -1.03 -6.75 -9.27
C MET A 32 0.30 -6.78 -8.52
N THR A 33 1.07 -5.68 -8.54
CA THR A 33 2.31 -5.57 -7.80
C THR A 33 2.33 -4.38 -6.84
N CYS A 34 3.04 -4.55 -5.73
CA CYS A 34 3.50 -3.46 -4.88
C CYS A 34 5.00 -3.27 -5.10
N LEU A 35 5.44 -2.04 -5.34
CA LEU A 35 6.85 -1.69 -5.57
C LEU A 35 7.33 -0.71 -4.50
N SER A 36 8.65 -0.68 -4.29
CA SER A 36 9.31 0.31 -3.43
C SER A 36 10.22 1.21 -4.26
N TRP A 37 10.39 2.44 -3.77
CA TRP A 37 11.15 3.51 -4.40
C TRP A 37 12.08 4.14 -3.38
N ASP A 38 13.22 4.63 -3.86
CA ASP A 38 14.11 5.42 -3.02
C ASP A 38 13.64 6.89 -2.91
N ILE A 39 14.36 7.68 -2.11
CA ILE A 39 14.06 9.10 -1.88
C ILE A 39 14.21 9.97 -3.13
N ASN A 40 14.89 9.48 -4.17
CA ASN A 40 15.08 10.16 -5.44
C ASN A 40 13.98 9.81 -6.45
N GLY A 41 13.10 8.86 -6.11
CA GLY A 41 12.05 8.34 -6.98
C GLY A 41 12.54 7.24 -7.92
N ASP A 42 13.72 6.68 -7.69
CA ASP A 42 14.21 5.53 -8.45
C ASP A 42 13.57 4.23 -7.95
N PHE A 43 13.22 3.36 -8.91
CA PHE A 43 12.72 2.02 -8.60
C PHE A 43 13.76 1.24 -7.80
N LYS A 44 13.35 0.74 -6.62
CA LYS A 44 14.21 -0.02 -5.71
C LYS A 44 13.99 -1.52 -5.86
N SER A 45 12.76 -1.99 -5.68
CA SER A 45 12.42 -3.42 -5.81
C SER A 45 10.92 -3.68 -5.90
N LYS A 46 10.56 -4.86 -6.42
CA LYS A 46 9.21 -5.43 -6.23
C LYS A 46 9.10 -5.92 -4.79
N VAL A 47 8.10 -5.41 -4.08
CA VAL A 47 7.85 -5.68 -2.65
C VAL A 47 7.05 -6.95 -2.50
N MET A 48 5.93 -7.05 -3.22
CA MET A 48 5.06 -8.21 -3.20
C MET A 48 4.17 -8.29 -4.44
N ASP A 49 3.71 -9.50 -4.72
CA ASP A 49 2.58 -9.74 -5.62
C ASP A 49 1.27 -9.64 -4.82
N ILE A 50 0.22 -9.14 -5.47
CA ILE A 50 -1.09 -8.90 -4.88
C ILE A 50 -2.10 -9.86 -5.54
N GLU A 51 -2.94 -10.48 -4.72
CA GLU A 51 -3.89 -11.50 -5.20
C GLU A 51 -5.27 -10.93 -5.56
N THR A 52 -5.56 -9.69 -5.17
CA THR A 52 -6.84 -9.02 -5.38
C THR A 52 -6.59 -7.55 -5.68
N PRO A 53 -7.21 -6.94 -6.71
CA PRO A 53 -6.92 -5.56 -7.07
C PRO A 53 -7.13 -4.61 -5.89
N VAL A 54 -6.09 -3.81 -5.59
CA VAL A 54 -6.06 -2.86 -4.47
C VAL A 54 -6.20 -1.44 -5.01
N ILE A 55 -7.11 -0.68 -4.41
CA ILE A 55 -7.44 0.70 -4.81
C ILE A 55 -6.67 1.72 -3.97
N ASP A 56 -6.60 1.50 -2.65
CA ASP A 56 -5.85 2.37 -1.74
C ASP A 56 -5.14 1.54 -0.66
N PHE A 57 -4.06 2.08 -0.12
CA PHE A 57 -3.36 1.47 1.00
C PHE A 57 -2.77 2.52 1.93
N ASP A 58 -2.46 2.10 3.16
CA ASP A 58 -1.82 2.96 4.15
C ASP A 58 -0.93 2.15 5.10
N TRP A 59 0.17 2.79 5.51
CA TRP A 59 1.11 2.24 6.48
C TRP A 59 0.78 2.79 7.87
N ILE A 60 0.97 1.97 8.90
CA ILE A 60 0.99 2.47 10.27
C ILE A 60 2.20 3.40 10.46
N ILE A 61 1.95 4.67 10.78
CA ILE A 61 3.00 5.65 11.09
C ILE A 61 2.91 5.95 12.59
N SER A 62 3.40 5.03 13.41
CA SER A 62 3.34 5.15 14.87
C SER A 62 4.73 5.27 15.47
N ASN A 63 4.90 6.20 16.42
CA ASN A 63 6.13 6.38 17.18
C ASN A 63 6.35 5.30 18.24
N LYS A 64 5.34 4.46 18.50
CA LYS A 64 5.50 3.25 19.30
C LYS A 64 6.02 2.15 18.37
N LYS A 65 6.81 1.21 18.88
CA LYS A 65 7.24 0.01 18.12
C LYS A 65 6.07 -0.95 17.77
N SER A 66 4.90 -0.43 17.42
CA SER A 66 3.89 -1.17 16.68
C SER A 66 4.53 -1.45 15.32
N GLY A 67 4.83 -2.72 15.05
CA GLY A 67 5.54 -3.13 13.85
C GLY A 67 4.92 -2.58 12.57
N GLU A 68 5.70 -2.60 11.48
CA GLU A 68 5.23 -2.15 10.18
C GLU A 68 4.04 -2.98 9.71
N LEU A 69 2.89 -2.33 9.58
CA LEU A 69 1.65 -2.92 9.10
C LEU A 69 1.07 -2.04 8.01
N MET A 70 0.94 -2.63 6.82
CA MET A 70 0.24 -2.06 5.69
C MET A 70 -1.19 -2.60 5.66
N ALA A 71 -2.16 -1.70 5.55
CA ALA A 71 -3.55 -2.04 5.26
C ALA A 71 -3.86 -1.68 3.80
N MET A 72 -4.54 -2.57 3.08
CA MET A 72 -4.89 -2.40 1.67
C MET A 72 -6.40 -2.60 1.49
N GLY A 73 -7.06 -1.64 0.85
CA GLY A 73 -8.47 -1.70 0.47
C GLY A 73 -8.63 -2.24 -0.95
N CYS A 74 -9.35 -3.36 -1.09
CA CYS A 74 -9.54 -4.03 -2.38
C CYS A 74 -10.83 -3.60 -3.08
N ALA A 75 -10.84 -3.78 -4.41
CA ALA A 75 -11.98 -3.53 -5.27
C ALA A 75 -13.21 -4.42 -4.98
N ASP A 76 -13.00 -5.57 -4.33
CA ASP A 76 -14.07 -6.53 -3.97
C ASP A 76 -14.66 -6.30 -2.57
N GLY A 77 -14.20 -5.29 -1.82
CA GLY A 77 -14.61 -5.02 -0.45
C GLY A 77 -13.80 -5.74 0.63
N THR A 78 -12.71 -6.40 0.25
CA THR A 78 -11.75 -7.02 1.16
C THR A 78 -10.77 -5.99 1.74
N LEU A 79 -10.48 -6.07 3.04
CA LEU A 79 -9.26 -5.49 3.61
C LEU A 79 -8.16 -6.56 3.68
N LEU A 80 -6.96 -6.24 3.18
CA LEU A 80 -5.76 -7.07 3.31
C LEU A 80 -4.76 -6.39 4.23
N PHE A 81 -3.97 -7.19 4.93
CA PHE A 81 -2.92 -6.73 5.84
C PHE A 81 -1.61 -7.43 5.52
N ALA A 82 -0.52 -6.66 5.44
CA ALA A 82 0.82 -7.17 5.20
C ALA A 82 1.83 -6.48 6.14
N GLY A 83 2.71 -7.27 6.74
CA GLY A 83 3.79 -6.80 7.60
C GLY A 83 5.16 -6.91 6.94
N HIS A 84 6.19 -7.04 7.78
CA HIS A 84 7.60 -7.08 7.37
C HIS A 84 7.95 -8.28 6.47
N SER A 85 7.15 -9.35 6.47
CA SER A 85 7.35 -10.50 5.59
C SER A 85 7.05 -10.21 4.12
N ARG A 86 6.49 -9.02 3.82
CA ARG A 86 6.06 -8.59 2.47
C ARG A 86 5.16 -9.62 1.81
N LYS A 87 4.26 -10.19 2.62
CA LYS A 87 3.22 -11.14 2.23
C LYS A 87 1.92 -10.75 2.93
N VAL A 88 0.80 -11.19 2.38
CA VAL A 88 -0.49 -11.07 3.06
C VAL A 88 -0.47 -11.95 4.32
N GLU A 89 -0.65 -11.32 5.47
CA GLU A 89 -0.65 -11.96 6.80
C GLU A 89 -2.07 -11.96 7.41
N GLY A 90 -2.99 -11.14 6.89
CA GLY A 90 -4.37 -11.07 7.36
C GLY A 90 -5.33 -10.58 6.28
N ARG A 91 -6.60 -11.01 6.40
CA ARG A 91 -7.69 -10.64 5.48
C ARG A 91 -9.01 -10.48 6.22
N VAL A 92 -9.81 -9.49 5.81
CA VAL A 92 -11.23 -9.32 6.17
C VAL A 92 -12.05 -9.29 4.88
N GLU A 93 -12.59 -10.45 4.47
CA GLU A 93 -13.21 -10.64 3.14
C GLU A 93 -14.48 -9.82 2.89
N LYS A 94 -15.17 -9.40 3.94
CA LYS A 94 -16.46 -8.68 3.84
C LYS A 94 -16.43 -7.42 4.69
N ALA A 95 -15.33 -6.68 4.64
CA ALA A 95 -15.23 -5.40 5.32
C ALA A 95 -16.25 -4.41 4.73
N HIS A 96 -16.40 -4.42 3.40
CA HIS A 96 -17.41 -3.64 2.67
C HIS A 96 -18.20 -4.52 1.70
N LYS A 97 -19.35 -4.02 1.24
CA LYS A 97 -20.18 -4.70 0.22
C LYS A 97 -19.73 -4.41 -1.22
N GLY A 98 -18.71 -3.59 -1.39
CA GLY A 98 -18.14 -3.17 -2.67
C GLY A 98 -16.76 -2.57 -2.44
N ALA A 99 -16.20 -1.98 -3.49
CA ALA A 99 -14.86 -1.42 -3.51
C ALA A 99 -14.56 -0.52 -2.30
N ILE A 100 -13.43 -0.77 -1.65
CA ILE A 100 -12.88 0.12 -0.63
C ILE A 100 -12.01 1.13 -1.36
N ILE A 101 -12.46 2.37 -1.42
CA ILE A 101 -11.82 3.45 -2.17
C ILE A 101 -10.82 4.24 -1.34
N SER A 102 -10.86 4.11 -0.01
CA SER A 102 -9.82 4.66 0.85
C SER A 102 -9.63 3.88 2.14
N VAL A 103 -8.39 3.80 2.60
CA VAL A 103 -8.00 3.25 3.90
C VAL A 103 -7.01 4.18 4.59
N LYS A 104 -7.22 4.52 5.87
CA LYS A 104 -6.29 5.37 6.62
C LYS A 104 -6.18 4.94 8.08
N TRP A 105 -4.95 4.76 8.55
CA TRP A 105 -4.67 4.56 9.96
C TRP A 105 -4.82 5.88 10.72
N ASN A 106 -5.26 5.82 11.98
CA ASN A 106 -5.11 6.95 12.87
C ASN A 106 -3.63 7.13 13.26
N TYR A 107 -3.28 8.33 13.72
CA TYR A 107 -1.91 8.67 14.10
C TYR A 107 -1.30 7.75 15.17
N GLU A 108 -2.11 7.21 16.08
CA GLU A 108 -1.63 6.30 17.13
C GLU A 108 -1.43 4.86 16.63
N GLY A 109 -1.89 4.53 15.41
CA GLY A 109 -1.86 3.18 14.87
C GLY A 109 -2.78 2.18 15.55
N ALA A 110 -3.80 2.67 16.27
CA ALA A 110 -4.73 1.86 17.04
C ALA A 110 -6.07 1.60 16.31
N ALA A 111 -6.38 2.39 15.28
CA ALA A 111 -7.63 2.29 14.54
C ALA A 111 -7.41 2.54 13.04
N LEU A 112 -8.19 1.84 12.21
CA LEU A 112 -8.21 1.99 10.76
C LEU A 112 -9.61 2.45 10.33
N ALA A 113 -9.67 3.49 9.51
CA ALA A 113 -10.89 3.90 8.81
C ALA A 113 -10.85 3.37 7.36
N SER A 114 -12.01 2.95 6.83
CA SER A 114 -12.17 2.55 5.43
C SER A 114 -13.55 2.95 4.89
N CYS A 115 -13.63 3.29 3.60
CA CYS A 115 -14.87 3.64 2.90
C CYS A 115 -14.89 3.14 1.45
#